data_AF-A0A1C6MJI3-F1
#
_entry.id   AF-A0A1C6MJI3-F1
#
_cell.length_a   1.000
_cell.length_b   1.000
_cell.length_c   1.000
_cell.angle_alpha   90.00
_cell.angle_beta   90.00
_cell.angle_gamma   90.00
#
_symmetry.space_group_name_H-M   'P 1'
#
loop_
_entity.id
_entity.type
_entity.pdbx_description
1 polymer ?
#
loop_
_entity_poly.entity_id
_entity_poly.type
_entity_poly.pdbx_seq_one_letter_code
_entity_poly.pdbx_strand_id
1 'polypeptide(L)' 'MMYAPDLVGPSEEIAERLQAHAAFREVDEVAFALPFTFEHEDYEQILTDIARELAPALGWQPGA' A
#
# COMPACT_ATOMS: atom_id res chain seq x y z
N MET A 1 4.42 4.92 -21.84
CA MET A 1 4.84 4.41 -20.52
C MET A 1 3.61 4.53 -19.62
N MET A 2 3.01 3.41 -19.19
CA MET A 2 1.83 3.44 -18.33
C MET A 2 2.34 3.26 -16.90
N TYR A 3 2.28 4.30 -16.09
CA TYR A 3 2.62 4.24 -14.68
C TYR A 3 1.33 4.15 -13.87
N ALA A 4 1.34 3.37 -12.80
CA ALA A 4 0.26 3.44 -11.83
C ALA A 4 0.25 4.86 -11.22
N PRO A 5 -0.93 5.47 -11.04
CA PRO A 5 -1.02 6.76 -10.35
C PRO A 5 -0.56 6.59 -8.90
N ASP A 6 -0.04 7.67 -8.32
CA ASP A 6 0.31 7.67 -6.90
C ASP A 6 -0.91 7.36 -6.04
N LEU A 7 -0.70 6.52 -5.02
CA LEU A 7 -1.69 6.17 -4.02
C LEU A 7 -1.48 7.09 -2.81
N VAL A 8 -2.35 8.08 -2.66
CA VAL A 8 -2.32 9.05 -1.58
C VAL A 8 -3.71 9.13 -0.98
N GLY A 9 -3.81 9.01 0.34
CA GLY A 9 -5.07 9.02 1.07
C GLY A 9 -5.04 8.08 2.28
N PRO A 10 -6.17 7.95 3.00
CA PRO A 10 -6.33 6.99 4.09
C PRO A 10 -6.14 5.54 3.61
N SER A 11 -5.65 4.67 4.49
CA SER A 11 -5.40 3.25 4.19
C SER A 11 -6.64 2.53 3.65
N GLU A 12 -7.83 2.83 4.15
CA GLU A 12 -9.09 2.23 3.69
C GLU A 12 -9.38 2.58 2.22
N GLU A 13 -9.23 3.85 1.84
CA GLU A 13 -9.43 4.31 0.46
C GLU A 13 -8.39 3.71 -0.50
N ILE A 14 -7.14 3.62 -0.04
CA ILE A 14 -6.07 2.96 -0.81
C ILE A 14 -6.39 1.48 -0.99
N ALA A 15 -6.88 0.78 0.04
CA ALA A 15 -7.25 -0.62 -0.03
C ALA A 15 -8.37 -0.87 -1.04
N GLU A 16 -9.43 -0.06 -1.01
CA GLU A 16 -10.54 -0.14 -1.96
C GLU A 16 -10.07 0.04 -3.41
N ARG A 17 -9.21 1.03 -3.65
CA ARG A 17 -8.62 1.29 -4.98
C ARG A 17 -7.80 0.11 -5.48
N LEU A 18 -7.00 -0.51 -4.61
CA LEU A 18 -6.19 -1.68 -4.95
C LEU A 18 -7.07 -2.90 -5.25
N GLN A 19 -8.07 -3.19 -4.40
CA GLN A 19 -8.98 -4.32 -4.62
C GLN A 19 -9.80 -4.18 -5.91
N ALA A 20 -10.19 -2.96 -6.29
CA ALA A 20 -10.86 -2.70 -7.57
C ALA A 20 -9.95 -3.01 -8.79
N HIS A 21 -8.63 -2.92 -8.63
CA HIS A 21 -7.67 -3.13 -9.71
C HIS A 21 -7.56 -4.61 -10.10
N ALA A 22 -7.83 -4.93 -11.37
CA ALA A 22 -7.81 -6.31 -11.84
C ALA A 22 -6.44 -6.98 -11.66
N ALA A 23 -5.35 -6.29 -12.02
CA ALA A 23 -4.01 -6.87 -11.87
C ALA A 23 -3.60 -7.12 -10.40
N PHE A 24 -4.15 -6.35 -9.44
CA PHE A 24 -3.84 -6.56 -8.02
C PHE A 24 -4.43 -7.89 -7.52
N ARG A 25 -5.58 -8.30 -8.07
CA ARG A 25 -6.25 -9.55 -7.71
C ARG A 25 -5.58 -10.81 -8.29
N GLU A 26 -4.65 -10.64 -9.22
CA GLU A 26 -3.97 -11.74 -9.94
C GLU A 26 -2.52 -11.93 -9.49
N VAL A 27 -2.06 -11.19 -8.47
CA VAL A 27 -0.69 -11.28 -7.95
C VAL A 27 -0.67 -11.76 -6.50
N ASP A 28 0.37 -12.53 -6.17
CA ASP A 28 0.60 -13.01 -4.80
C ASP A 28 1.50 -12.07 -3.98
N GLU A 29 2.19 -11.13 -4.65
CA GLU A 29 3.14 -10.21 -4.03
C GLU A 29 2.96 -8.79 -4.58
N VAL A 30 3.09 -7.80 -3.70
CA VAL A 30 2.95 -6.37 -4.02
C VAL A 30 4.10 -5.61 -3.38
N ALA A 31 4.78 -4.80 -4.19
CA ALA A 31 5.83 -3.90 -3.75
C ALA A 31 5.35 -2.45 -3.80
N PHE A 32 5.41 -1.75 -2.67
CA PHE A 32 5.08 -0.32 -2.59
C PHE A 32 6.34 0.51 -2.73
N ALA A 33 6.39 1.37 -3.76
CA ALA A 33 7.43 2.38 -3.88
C ALA A 33 7.09 3.57 -2.97
N LEU A 34 8.01 3.95 -2.10
CA LEU A 34 7.82 5.08 -1.19
C LEU A 34 8.37 6.38 -1.79
N PRO A 35 7.77 7.55 -1.51
CA PRO A 35 8.22 8.83 -2.03
C PRO A 35 9.64 9.20 -1.56
N PHE A 36 10.56 9.48 -2.49
CA PHE A 36 11.98 9.68 -2.20
C PHE A 36 12.30 11.01 -1.47
N THR A 37 11.36 11.95 -1.43
CA THR A 37 11.56 13.29 -0.87
C THR A 37 11.12 13.43 0.58
N PHE A 38 10.68 12.33 1.19
CA PHE A 38 10.13 12.31 2.55
C PHE A 38 11.24 12.16 3.59
N GLU A 39 10.98 12.70 4.78
CA GLU A 39 11.90 12.59 5.91
C GLU A 39 11.72 11.23 6.61
N HIS A 40 12.61 10.92 7.56
CA HIS A 40 12.60 9.63 8.25
C HIS A 40 11.27 9.35 8.97
N GLU A 41 10.73 10.35 9.67
CA GLU A 41 9.47 10.24 10.44
C GLU A 41 8.27 9.92 9.53
N ASP A 42 8.27 10.45 8.30
CA ASP A 42 7.23 10.15 7.32
C ASP A 42 7.32 8.68 6.86
N TYR A 43 8.53 8.16 6.65
CA TYR A 43 8.69 6.73 6.33
C TYR A 43 8.23 5.84 7.48
N GLU A 44 8.54 6.19 8.72
CA GLU A 44 8.06 5.44 9.89
C GLU A 44 6.54 5.40 9.96
N GLN A 45 5.88 6.53 9.72
CA GLN A 45 4.42 6.62 9.65
C GLN A 45 3.85 5.76 8.52
N ILE A 46 4.36 5.93 7.29
CA ILE A 46 3.86 5.18 6.13
C ILE A 46 4.03 3.66 6.33
N LEU A 47 5.20 3.21 6.80
CA LEU A 47 5.45 1.79 7.03
C LEU A 47 4.56 1.24 8.15
N THR A 48 4.32 2.03 9.20
CA THR A 48 3.41 1.67 10.29
C THR A 48 1.99 1.50 9.79
N ASP A 49 1.49 2.46 9.00
CA ASP A 49 0.13 2.42 8.45
C ASP A 49 -0.03 1.29 7.44
N ILE A 50 1.00 1.02 6.63
CA ILE A 50 1.01 -0.14 5.73
C ILE A 50 0.87 -1.43 6.52
N ALA A 51 1.70 -1.61 7.57
CA ALA A 51 1.74 -2.85 8.33
C ALA A 51 0.49 -3.07 9.20
N ARG A 52 -0.09 -2.00 9.76
CA ARG A 52 -1.17 -2.10 10.75
C ARG A 52 -2.57 -1.94 10.18
N GLU A 53 -2.71 -1.15 9.11
CA GLU A 53 -4.02 -0.80 8.57
C GLU A 53 -4.19 -1.31 7.14
N LEU A 54 -3.30 -0.93 6.21
CA LEU A 54 -3.47 -1.24 4.79
C LEU A 54 -3.34 -2.74 4.51
N ALA A 55 -2.25 -3.38 4.94
CA ALA A 55 -2.00 -4.78 4.62
C ALA A 55 -3.08 -5.71 5.21
N PRO A 56 -3.53 -5.53 6.47
CA PRO A 56 -4.70 -6.27 6.99
C PRO A 56 -5.99 -6.02 6.20
N ALA A 57 -6.26 -4.78 5.76
CA ALA A 57 -7.42 -4.47 4.93
C ALA A 57 -7.36 -5.16 3.54
N LEU A 58 -6.16 -5.47 3.06
CA LEU A 58 -5.93 -6.24 1.83
C LEU A 58 -5.95 -7.76 2.07
N GLY A 59 -6.23 -8.22 3.29
CA GLY A 59 -6.28 -9.64 3.66
C GLY A 59 -4.92 -10.27 3.95
N TRP A 60 -3.85 -9.47 3.98
CA TRP A 60 -2.54 -9.96 4.39
C TRP A 60 -2.49 -10.16 5.91
N GLN A 61 -1.95 -11.29 6.34
CA GLN A 61 -1.70 -11.59 7.74
C GLN A 61 -0.20 -11.59 7.97
N PRO A 62 0.32 -10.90 9.00
CA PRO A 62 1.72 -10.97 9.35
C PRO A 62 2.14 -12.42 9.57
N GLY A 63 3.23 -12.83 8.92
CA GLY A 63 3.86 -14.12 9.24
C GLY A 63 4.25 -14.14 10.72
N ALA A 64 3.82 -15.18 11.43
CA ALA A 64 4.16 -15.42 12.84
C ALA A 64 5.67 -15.68 13.04
#